data_AF-A0A2D7XGN8-F1
#
_entry.id   AF-A0A2D7XGN8-F1
#
_cell.length_a   1.000
_cell.length_b   1.000
_cell.length_c   1.000
_cell.angle_alpha   90.00
_cell.angle_beta   90.00
_cell.angle_gamma   90.00
#
_symmetry.space_group_name_H-M   'P 1'
#
loop_
_entity.id
_entity.type
_entity.pdbx_description
1 polymer ?
#
loop_
_entity_poly.entity_id
_entity_poly.type
_entity_poly.pdbx_seq_one_letter_code
_entity_poly.pdbx_strand_id
1 'polypeptide(L)'
;MLNDAQNNAGPTEGDGKEYLIFTLANQEYGIDILKVQEIRGYDDQSVTRIANVPSFIKGVTNLRGVIVPIVDMRIKFNLDNVEYNQQTVVVILNIASRVVGVVVDGVSDVLMLNPTQTSAAPQFGTAFSTEYLTGIGTVGERMIILVDIEKLMTSNEMALVEQAVT
;
A
#
# COMPACT_ATOMS: atom_id res chain seq x y z
N MET A 1 -47.96 -12.73 -29.94
CA MET A 1 -47.23 -13.72 -29.12
C MET A 1 -45.83 -13.15 -28.93
N LEU A 2 -45.60 -12.53 -27.77
CA LEU A 2 -44.34 -11.92 -27.37
C LEU A 2 -43.49 -12.99 -26.66
N ASN A 3 -42.37 -13.38 -27.24
CA ASN A 3 -41.36 -14.27 -26.63
C ASN A 3 -40.01 -13.92 -27.30
N ASP A 4 -38.88 -13.78 -26.65
CA ASP A 4 -38.51 -13.72 -25.25
C ASP A 4 -37.16 -13.01 -25.19
N ALA A 5 -36.99 -12.19 -24.17
CA ALA A 5 -35.70 -11.66 -23.78
C ALA A 5 -34.76 -12.82 -23.41
N GLN A 6 -33.59 -12.88 -24.05
CA GLN A 6 -32.38 -13.45 -23.45
C GLN A 6 -31.16 -12.62 -23.86
N ASN A 7 -31.09 -11.40 -23.32
CA ASN A 7 -29.80 -10.74 -23.11
C ASN A 7 -29.10 -11.47 -21.97
N ASN A 8 -28.45 -12.59 -22.29
CA ASN A 8 -27.51 -13.23 -21.37
C ASN A 8 -26.18 -12.47 -21.44
N ALA A 9 -26.14 -11.27 -20.88
CA ALA A 9 -24.88 -10.64 -20.52
C ALA A 9 -24.43 -11.28 -19.20
N GLY A 10 -23.72 -12.41 -19.30
CA GLY A 10 -22.92 -12.91 -18.18
C GLY A 10 -21.94 -11.81 -17.73
N PRO A 11 -21.50 -11.81 -16.45
CA PRO A 11 -20.54 -10.84 -15.98
C PRO A 11 -19.29 -10.91 -16.86
N THR A 12 -18.94 -9.79 -17.48
CA THR A 12 -17.74 -9.64 -18.29
C THR A 12 -16.51 -9.94 -17.43
N GLU A 13 -15.89 -11.10 -17.65
CA GLU A 13 -14.51 -11.38 -17.23
C GLU A 13 -13.60 -10.33 -17.87
N GLY A 14 -12.92 -9.49 -17.07
CA GLY A 14 -11.76 -8.74 -17.56
C GLY A 14 -11.43 -7.36 -16.99
N ASP A 15 -12.21 -6.76 -16.09
CA ASP A 15 -12.00 -5.33 -15.71
C ASP A 15 -11.70 -5.08 -14.22
N GLY A 16 -11.56 -6.13 -13.42
CA GLY A 16 -11.19 -6.01 -12.01
C GLY A 16 -9.68 -5.88 -11.79
N LYS A 17 -9.28 -5.08 -10.81
CA LYS A 17 -7.88 -4.93 -10.39
C LYS A 17 -7.63 -5.73 -9.11
N GLU A 18 -6.47 -6.36 -9.03
CA GLU A 18 -6.05 -7.09 -7.84
C GLU A 18 -5.26 -6.21 -6.88
N TYR A 19 -5.62 -6.28 -5.60
CA TYR A 19 -5.02 -5.49 -4.54
C TYR A 19 -4.47 -6.40 -3.45
N LEU A 20 -3.24 -6.10 -3.00
CA LEU A 20 -2.74 -6.60 -1.74
C LEU A 20 -3.42 -5.83 -0.61
N ILE A 21 -4.12 -6.53 0.27
CA ILE A 21 -4.76 -5.95 1.45
C ILE A 21 -3.84 -6.11 2.65
N PHE A 22 -3.57 -5.00 3.32
CA PHE A 22 -2.81 -4.96 4.56
C PHE A 22 -3.50 -4.10 5.60
N THR A 23 -3.09 -4.26 6.83
CA THR A 23 -3.65 -3.54 7.97
C THR A 23 -2.66 -2.50 8.48
N LEU A 24 -3.19 -1.35 8.87
CA LEU A 24 -2.51 -0.38 9.73
C LEU A 24 -3.43 -0.03 10.88
N ALA A 25 -3.00 -0.30 12.11
CA ALA A 25 -3.85 -0.26 13.30
C ALA A 25 -5.17 -1.04 13.07
N ASN A 26 -6.31 -0.34 13.02
CA ASN A 26 -7.64 -0.95 12.89
C ASN A 26 -8.27 -0.79 11.49
N GLN A 27 -7.47 -0.40 10.49
CA GLN A 27 -7.96 -0.08 9.15
C GLN A 27 -7.30 -0.96 8.08
N GLU A 28 -8.08 -1.33 7.07
CA GLU A 28 -7.59 -2.07 5.90
C GLU A 28 -7.24 -1.11 4.76
N TYR A 29 -6.07 -1.34 4.18
CA TYR A 29 -5.53 -0.59 3.05
C TYR A 29 -5.25 -1.54 1.89
N GLY A 30 -5.46 -1.06 0.67
CA GLY A 30 -5.22 -1.79 -0.55
C GLY A 30 -4.21 -1.08 -1.45
N ILE A 31 -3.23 -1.82 -1.95
CA ILE A 31 -2.30 -1.35 -3.00
C ILE A 31 -2.33 -2.33 -4.18
N ASP A 32 -2.05 -1.82 -5.37
CA ASP A 32 -2.00 -2.64 -6.58
C ASP A 32 -0.97 -3.77 -6.41
N ILE A 33 -1.41 -5.02 -6.56
CA ILE A 33 -0.56 -6.20 -6.39
C ILE A 33 0.62 -6.19 -7.36
N LEU A 34 0.47 -5.56 -8.53
CA LEU A 34 1.53 -5.48 -9.55
C LEU A 34 2.73 -4.65 -9.10
N LYS A 35 2.57 -3.83 -8.05
CA LYS A 35 3.67 -3.07 -7.45
C LYS A 35 4.40 -3.88 -6.37
N VAL A 36 3.85 -5.01 -5.93
CA VAL A 36 4.43 -5.83 -4.85
C VAL A 36 5.41 -6.84 -5.43
N GLN A 37 6.64 -6.82 -4.93
CA GLN A 37 7.69 -7.75 -5.34
C GLN A 37 7.78 -8.97 -4.42
N GLU A 38 7.77 -8.77 -3.10
CA GLU A 38 7.75 -9.84 -2.10
C GLU A 38 7.28 -9.29 -0.74
N ILE A 39 6.93 -10.19 0.18
CA ILE A 39 6.56 -9.87 1.56
C ILE A 39 7.52 -10.60 2.49
N ARG A 40 8.05 -9.92 3.50
CA ARG A 40 9.00 -10.48 4.46
C ARG A 40 8.58 -10.13 5.89
N GLY A 41 8.94 -10.99 6.85
CA GLY A 41 8.80 -10.65 8.27
C GLY A 41 9.63 -9.41 8.62
N TYR A 42 9.10 -8.57 9.51
CA TYR A 42 9.82 -7.40 9.99
C TYR A 42 10.92 -7.79 10.98
N ASP A 43 12.14 -7.33 10.73
CA ASP A 43 13.29 -7.48 11.62
C ASP A 43 13.98 -6.13 11.82
N ASP A 44 13.75 -5.49 12.97
CA ASP A 44 14.31 -4.18 13.32
C ASP A 44 15.85 -4.20 13.35
N GLN A 45 16.48 -5.35 13.65
CA GLN A 45 17.95 -5.46 13.69
C GLN A 45 18.57 -5.43 12.29
N SER A 46 17.81 -5.82 11.27
CA SER A 46 18.24 -5.79 9.87
C SER A 46 18.16 -4.39 9.23
N VAL A 47 17.58 -3.41 9.94
CA VAL A 47 17.42 -2.03 9.45
C VAL A 47 18.54 -1.15 10.00
N THR A 48 19.40 -0.67 9.09
CA THR A 48 20.43 0.31 9.41
C THR A 48 19.82 1.70 9.40
N ARG A 49 19.78 2.35 10.58
CA ARG A 49 19.21 3.70 10.73
C ARG A 49 20.09 4.75 10.06
N ILE A 50 19.45 5.73 9.43
CA ILE A 50 20.12 6.87 8.79
C ILE A 50 19.85 8.13 9.62
N ALA A 51 20.87 8.98 9.79
CA ALA A 51 20.71 10.27 10.46
C ALA A 51 20.11 11.32 9.50
N ASN A 52 19.37 12.27 10.04
CA ASN A 52 18.80 13.42 9.29
C ASN A 52 17.80 13.05 8.18
N VAL A 53 17.14 11.90 8.29
CA VAL A 53 15.99 11.53 7.44
C VAL A 53 14.67 11.83 8.15
N PRO A 54 13.55 12.02 7.42
CA PRO A 54 12.23 12.09 8.03
C PRO A 54 11.93 10.87 8.91
N SER A 55 11.16 11.06 9.98
CA SER A 55 10.87 10.03 10.98
C SER A 55 10.18 8.78 10.42
N PHE A 56 9.42 8.93 9.32
CA PHE A 56 8.79 7.81 8.64
C PHE A 56 9.79 6.91 7.91
N ILE A 57 11.03 7.35 7.70
CA ILE A 57 12.10 6.53 7.15
C ILE A 57 12.83 5.86 8.32
N LYS A 58 12.59 4.56 8.49
CA LYS A 58 13.24 3.75 9.53
C LYS A 58 14.73 3.60 9.26
N GLY A 59 15.12 3.60 7.98
CA GLY A 59 16.49 3.48 7.54
C GLY A 59 16.57 2.73 6.21
N VAL A 60 17.62 1.93 6.06
CA VAL A 60 17.83 1.06 4.89
C VAL A 60 18.14 -0.37 5.33
N THR A 61 17.84 -1.33 4.46
CA THR A 61 18.25 -2.73 4.64
C THR A 61 18.93 -3.25 3.38
N ASN A 62 19.75 -4.29 3.51
CA ASN A 62 20.32 -4.97 2.35
C ASN A 62 19.39 -6.11 1.91
N LEU A 63 18.83 -5.97 0.72
CA LEU A 63 18.03 -6.99 0.08
C LEU A 63 18.78 -7.57 -1.13
N ARG A 64 19.35 -8.77 -0.95
CA ARG A 64 20.07 -9.49 -2.02
C ARG A 64 21.17 -8.65 -2.68
N GLY A 65 21.90 -7.87 -1.89
CA GLY A 65 22.96 -6.98 -2.36
C GLY A 65 22.51 -5.58 -2.76
N VAL A 66 21.20 -5.31 -2.79
CA VAL A 66 20.62 -3.99 -3.10
C VAL A 66 20.25 -3.27 -1.80
N ILE A 67 20.61 -1.99 -1.69
CA ILE A 67 20.20 -1.17 -0.55
C ILE A 67 18.77 -0.68 -0.78
N VAL A 68 17.86 -1.10 0.11
CA VAL A 68 16.43 -0.82 0.02
C VAL A 68 16.02 0.09 1.19
N PRO A 69 15.47 1.28 0.94
CA PRO A 69 14.91 2.11 2.00
C PRO A 69 13.69 1.46 2.62
N ILE A 70 13.59 1.56 3.96
CA ILE A 70 12.47 1.05 4.75
C ILE A 70 11.68 2.22 5.31
N VAL A 71 10.39 2.24 4.97
CA VAL A 71 9.42 3.26 5.33
C VAL A 71 8.41 2.68 6.30
N ASP A 72 8.16 3.34 7.42
CA ASP A 72 7.08 2.98 8.34
C ASP A 72 5.78 3.68 7.95
N MET A 73 4.80 2.90 7.50
CA MET A 73 3.53 3.44 7.03
C MET A 73 2.69 4.02 8.17
N ARG A 74 2.84 3.54 9.40
CA ARG A 74 2.11 4.11 10.55
C ARG A 74 2.58 5.52 10.83
N ILE A 75 3.90 5.72 10.85
CA ILE A 75 4.49 7.05 11.02
C ILE A 75 4.13 7.94 9.82
N LYS A 76 4.18 7.39 8.59
CA LYS A 76 3.83 8.15 7.39
C LYS A 76 2.37 8.63 7.38
N PHE A 77 1.44 7.81 7.86
CA PHE A 77 0.02 8.17 7.99
C PHE A 77 -0.32 8.84 9.33
N ASN A 78 0.68 9.18 10.15
CA ASN A 78 0.49 9.85 11.43
C ASN A 78 -0.48 9.10 12.36
N LEU A 79 -0.33 7.78 12.46
CA LEU A 79 -1.12 6.93 13.35
C LEU A 79 -0.46 6.89 14.74
N ASP A 80 -1.27 7.06 15.79
CA ASP A 80 -0.80 7.25 17.17
C ASP A 80 -0.11 6.00 17.77
N ASN A 81 -0.48 4.79 17.32
CA ASN A 81 0.01 3.53 17.87
C ASN A 81 0.98 2.83 16.91
N VAL A 82 2.29 2.98 17.16
CA VAL A 82 3.35 2.27 16.43
C VAL A 82 3.84 1.10 17.28
N GLU A 83 3.17 -0.05 17.16
CA GLU A 83 3.57 -1.29 17.81
C GLU A 83 4.10 -2.30 16.78
N TYR A 84 5.24 -2.92 17.09
CA TYR A 84 5.82 -3.98 16.27
C TYR A 84 5.61 -5.32 16.96
N ASN A 85 5.00 -6.26 16.25
CA ASN A 85 4.71 -7.60 16.74
C ASN A 85 5.09 -8.66 15.69
N GLN A 86 4.83 -9.93 15.97
CA GLN A 86 5.16 -11.04 15.06
C GLN A 86 4.38 -11.02 13.73
N GLN A 87 3.29 -10.27 13.66
CA GLN A 87 2.48 -10.11 12.44
C GLN A 87 3.00 -8.96 11.57
N THR A 88 3.85 -8.08 12.12
CA THR A 88 4.42 -6.96 11.39
C THR A 88 5.31 -7.48 10.27
N VAL A 89 5.07 -6.97 9.06
CA VAL A 89 5.79 -7.38 7.85
C VAL A 89 6.30 -6.17 7.09
N VAL A 90 7.31 -6.42 6.27
CA VAL A 90 7.80 -5.48 5.25
C VAL A 90 7.28 -5.96 3.90
N VAL A 91 6.50 -5.12 3.24
CA VAL A 91 6.12 -5.32 1.84
C VAL A 91 7.17 -4.64 0.97
N ILE A 92 7.84 -5.41 0.13
CA ILE A 92 8.83 -4.90 -0.81
C ILE A 92 8.10 -4.52 -2.09
N LEU A 93 8.27 -3.27 -2.52
CA LEU A 93 7.59 -2.67 -3.65
C LEU A 93 8.58 -2.30 -4.74
N ASN A 94 8.15 -2.40 -6.00
CA ASN A 94 8.88 -1.88 -7.15
C ASN A 94 8.08 -0.74 -7.80
N ILE A 95 8.63 0.48 -7.73
CA ILE A 95 7.97 1.71 -8.14
C ILE A 95 8.93 2.51 -9.01
N ALA A 96 8.57 2.79 -10.26
CA ALA A 96 9.42 3.52 -11.21
C ALA A 96 10.89 3.03 -11.25
N SER A 97 11.09 1.70 -11.25
CA SER A 97 12.41 1.03 -11.21
C SER A 97 13.20 1.20 -9.90
N ARG A 98 12.54 1.62 -8.82
CA ARG A 98 13.11 1.73 -7.47
C ARG A 98 12.48 0.68 -6.58
N VAL A 99 13.30 0.05 -5.75
CA VAL A 99 12.82 -0.90 -4.74
C VAL A 99 12.71 -0.17 -3.40
N VAL A 100 11.55 -0.23 -2.77
CA VAL A 100 11.30 0.33 -1.43
C VAL A 100 10.60 -0.71 -0.57
N GLY A 101 10.94 -0.79 0.72
CA GLY A 101 10.22 -1.59 1.69
C GLY A 101 9.28 -0.73 2.52
N VAL A 102 8.04 -1.17 2.68
CA VAL A 102 7.06 -0.52 3.56
C VAL A 102 6.68 -1.44 4.72
N VAL A 103 6.79 -0.93 5.95
CA VAL A 103 6.41 -1.65 7.17
C VAL A 103 4.92 -1.45 7.41
N VAL A 104 4.21 -2.56 7.61
CA VAL A 104 2.76 -2.62 7.89
C VAL A 104 2.47 -3.60 9.04
N ASP A 105 1.28 -3.52 9.63
CA ASP A 105 0.91 -4.33 10.81
C ASP A 105 0.74 -5.81 10.47
N GLY A 106 0.28 -6.08 9.26
CA GLY A 106 0.09 -7.41 8.72
C GLY A 106 -0.54 -7.36 7.33
N VAL A 107 -0.34 -8.41 6.57
CA VAL A 107 -1.02 -8.64 5.28
C VAL A 107 -2.20 -9.57 5.54
N SER A 108 -3.38 -9.19 5.05
CA SER A 108 -4.62 -9.95 5.21
C SER A 108 -4.78 -10.97 4.08
N ASP A 109 -4.93 -10.48 2.86
CA ASP A 109 -5.30 -11.26 1.68
C ASP A 109 -5.05 -10.48 0.38
N VAL A 110 -5.25 -11.14 -0.76
CA VAL A 110 -5.28 -10.50 -2.09
C VAL A 110 -6.72 -10.52 -2.58
N LEU A 111 -7.25 -9.36 -2.95
CA LEU A 111 -8.63 -9.20 -3.41
C LEU A 111 -8.69 -8.61 -4.81
N MET A 112 -9.50 -9.20 -5.67
CA MET A 112 -9.89 -8.62 -6.95
C MET A 112 -11.10 -7.70 -6.73
N LEU A 113 -10.93 -6.42 -7.02
CA LEU A 113 -11.99 -5.41 -6.94
C LEU A 113 -12.44 -5.01 -8.34
N ASN A 114 -13.73 -5.20 -8.61
CA ASN A 114 -14.35 -4.72 -9.83
C ASN A 114 -14.61 -3.21 -9.74
N PRO A 115 -14.71 -2.49 -10.87
CA PRO A 115 -15.01 -1.05 -10.88
C PRO A 115 -16.28 -0.68 -10.10
N THR A 116 -17.28 -1.57 -10.07
CA THR A 116 -18.53 -1.40 -9.32
C THR A 116 -18.36 -1.50 -7.80
N GLN A 117 -17.26 -2.10 -7.34
CA GLN A 117 -16.90 -2.26 -5.93
C GLN A 117 -15.95 -1.15 -5.47
N THR A 118 -15.49 -0.30 -6.38
CA THR A 118 -14.61 0.83 -6.09
C THR A 118 -15.38 2.13 -6.22
N SER A 119 -15.27 3.00 -5.23
CA SER A 119 -15.79 4.37 -5.29
C SER A 119 -14.64 5.37 -5.15
N ALA A 120 -14.84 6.59 -5.66
CA ALA A 120 -13.89 7.66 -5.46
C ALA A 120 -13.71 7.93 -3.95
N ALA A 121 -12.49 8.29 -3.56
CA ALA A 121 -12.22 8.59 -2.17
C ALA A 121 -13.15 9.74 -1.72
N PRO A 122 -13.83 9.60 -0.56
CA PRO A 122 -14.50 10.73 0.05
C PRO A 122 -13.49 11.88 0.18
N GLN A 123 -13.97 13.11 0.04
CA GLN A 123 -13.18 14.26 0.48
C GLN A 123 -13.12 14.22 2.00
N PHE A 124 -12.20 13.42 2.55
CA PHE A 124 -11.86 13.48 3.95
C PHE A 124 -11.22 14.85 4.18
N GLY A 125 -11.65 15.54 5.23
CA GLY A 125 -11.04 16.81 5.64
C GLY A 125 -9.53 16.66 5.84
N THR A 126 -8.86 17.79 6.04
CA THR A 126 -7.41 18.05 6.07
C THR A 126 -6.51 17.10 6.91
N ALA A 127 -7.05 16.09 7.58
CA ALA A 127 -6.33 15.13 8.41
C ALA A 127 -5.71 13.96 7.62
N PHE A 128 -6.23 13.63 6.44
CA PHE A 128 -5.63 12.69 5.51
C PHE A 128 -5.25 13.46 4.26
N SER A 129 -3.97 13.47 3.85
CA SER A 129 -3.65 14.03 2.53
C SER A 129 -4.28 13.13 1.49
N THR A 130 -5.45 13.54 1.00
CA THR A 130 -6.25 12.88 -0.03
C THR A 130 -5.50 12.70 -1.35
N GLU A 131 -4.30 13.27 -1.46
CA GLU A 131 -3.48 13.28 -2.65
C GLU A 131 -3.03 11.89 -3.12
N TYR A 132 -2.89 10.91 -2.21
CA TYR A 132 -2.48 9.54 -2.53
C TYR A 132 -3.60 8.51 -2.33
N LEU A 133 -4.83 8.94 -2.03
CA LEU A 133 -5.98 8.05 -1.97
C LEU A 133 -6.61 7.93 -3.37
N THR A 134 -6.66 6.70 -3.89
CA THR A 134 -7.30 6.42 -5.16
C THR A 134 -8.81 6.25 -5.00
N GLY A 135 -9.24 5.67 -3.88
CA GLY A 135 -10.64 5.32 -3.68
C GLY A 135 -10.92 4.51 -2.43
N ILE A 136 -12.15 4.02 -2.33
CA ILE A 136 -12.60 3.05 -1.34
C ILE A 136 -13.09 1.80 -2.06
N GLY A 137 -12.53 0.65 -1.71
CA GLY A 137 -13.01 -0.67 -2.12
C GLY A 137 -14.02 -1.21 -1.11
N THR A 138 -15.12 -1.79 -1.58
CA THR A 138 -16.14 -2.42 -0.72
C THR A 138 -16.37 -3.87 -1.14
N VAL A 139 -16.13 -4.80 -0.20
CA VAL A 139 -16.37 -6.24 -0.40
C VAL A 139 -17.17 -6.77 0.78
N GLY A 140 -18.46 -7.01 0.57
CA GLY A 140 -19.38 -7.30 1.68
C GLY A 140 -19.43 -6.13 2.66
N GLU A 141 -19.05 -6.37 3.91
CA GLU A 141 -18.97 -5.35 4.97
C GLU A 141 -17.57 -4.74 5.13
N ARG A 142 -16.58 -5.22 4.37
CA ARG A 142 -15.19 -4.73 4.44
C ARG A 142 -15.04 -3.43 3.66
N MET A 143 -14.48 -2.41 4.32
CA MET A 143 -14.11 -1.14 3.72
C MET A 143 -12.59 -1.07 3.61
N ILE A 144 -12.09 -0.92 2.39
CA ILE A 144 -10.67 -0.97 2.07
C ILE A 144 -10.25 0.38 1.49
N ILE A 145 -9.27 1.04 2.12
CA ILE A 145 -8.74 2.31 1.65
C ILE A 145 -7.73 2.04 0.53
N LEU A 146 -8.05 2.43 -0.71
CA LEU A 146 -7.17 2.20 -1.86
C LEU A 146 -6.14 3.34 -1.98
N VAL A 147 -4.87 2.97 -1.98
CA VAL A 147 -3.74 3.91 -1.97
C VAL A 147 -2.97 3.82 -3.28
N ASP A 148 -2.72 4.97 -3.90
CA ASP A 148 -1.73 5.12 -4.96
C ASP A 148 -0.33 5.11 -4.34
N ILE A 149 0.21 3.90 -4.20
CA ILE A 149 1.51 3.69 -3.57
C ILE A 149 2.65 4.29 -4.39
N GLU A 150 2.50 4.38 -5.71
CA GLU A 150 3.50 4.98 -6.59
C GLU A 150 3.60 6.48 -6.35
N LYS A 151 2.45 7.17 -6.30
CA LYS A 151 2.41 8.59 -5.95
C LYS A 151 2.87 8.86 -4.53
N LEU A 152 2.49 8.01 -3.57
CA LEU A 152 2.93 8.15 -2.18
C LEU A 152 4.46 8.06 -2.06
N MET A 153 5.09 7.11 -2.75
CA MET A 153 6.53 6.85 -2.66
C MET A 153 7.38 7.76 -3.55
N THR A 154 6.79 8.45 -4.52
CA THR A 154 7.47 9.43 -5.40
C THR A 154 7.27 10.89 -4.99
N SER A 155 6.51 11.12 -3.91
CA SER A 155 6.31 12.45 -3.34
C SER A 155 7.64 13.12 -2.94
N ASN A 156 7.70 14.46 -2.97
CA ASN A 156 8.92 15.23 -2.69
C ASN A 156 9.58 14.88 -1.33
N GLU A 157 8.80 14.42 -0.36
CA GLU A 157 9.29 14.00 0.96
C GLU A 157 10.16 12.73 0.89
N MET A 158 9.97 11.88 -0.13
CA MET A 158 10.74 10.67 -0.38
C MET A 158 11.99 10.90 -1.24
N ALA A 159 12.06 12.02 -1.97
CA ALA A 159 13.19 12.37 -2.84
C ALA A 159 14.52 12.58 -2.06
N LEU A 160 14.43 12.77 -0.74
CA LEU A 160 15.59 13.00 0.13
C LEU A 160 16.52 11.78 0.28
N VAL A 161 16.03 10.55 0.05
CA VAL A 161 16.86 9.34 0.17
C VAL A 161 17.84 9.20 -1.02
N GLU A 162 17.50 9.77 -2.17
CA GLU A 162 18.26 9.61 -3.41
C GLU A 162 19.62 10.33 -3.36
N GLN A 163 19.74 11.42 -2.60
CA GLN A 163 20.98 12.20 -2.52
C GLN A 163 21.99 11.68 -1.47
N ALA A 164 21.54 10.85 -0.52
CA ALA A 164 22.41 10.35 0.55
C ALA A 164 23.21 9.08 0.17
N VAL A 165 22.95 8.51 -1.02
CA VAL A 165 23.52 7.22 -1.47
C VAL A 165 24.49 7.38 -2.64
N THR A 166 24.90 8.61 -2.98
CA THR A 166 25.98 8.85 -3.97
C THR A 166 27.32 9.09 -3.30
#